data_AF-A0A397S749-F1
#
_entry.id   AF-A0A397S749-F1
#
_cell.length_a   1.000
_cell.length_b   1.000
_cell.length_c   1.000
_cell.angle_alpha   90.00
_cell.angle_beta   90.00
_cell.angle_gamma   90.00
#
_symmetry.space_group_name_H-M   'P 1'
#
loop_
_entity.id
_entity.type
_entity.pdbx_description
1 polymer ?
#
loop_
_entity_poly.entity_id
_entity_poly.type
_entity_poly.pdbx_seq_one_letter_code
_entity_poly.pdbx_strand_id
1 'polypeptide(L)'
;MGDMMKYGYVRELNAILLDKYNENEYGLTFVDYYMFQITSFGLSLFRELNLDNQRISLSQAFDVRCIIEALAVLRMYDKEEMPEYASDLLRSNQFICEYRTYKKYPKLHGITFDLEEMERNYNDAVSYYREKIGTDISSKDFKKIIKGKLPHLMEDYSYYSLISMYCPEFVDTYQHLSVILHPSEIVTNFCYLEIESVIDILGKIFDAITELIEKYYPNIIPSYEHNWEYECEYCFGDGTNYSPLVIAGKPQLMLIKELTLKIHEDLKLPDGEVCLPEVFFGRVYEELESILYDKAFGFSEIIKSKVKPIFELFATFHYSLKQGEGSLILDLMQYYTIINYLKVKNEPFEDELNKSYEIYKKQFNSEITLDKYTDLITKNFMPVYLGYEDIKGFVFEMIDDLVIDILHQKDSCKMLYEESQCLSHGNGYVLSSNVGAFLDSDSACKSIDVLLLALFKEYAEIVKKNNLPKKLKYDIKSLLKKYEIIHTTILYEELTLKPLIKKLG
;
A
#
# COMPACT_ATOMS: atom_id res chain seq x y z
N MET A 1 -14.60 -26.55 2.86
CA MET A 1 -13.79 -26.38 4.09
C MET A 1 -14.33 -25.13 4.79
N GLY A 2 -14.73 -25.19 6.06
CA GLY A 2 -15.25 -23.99 6.73
C GLY A 2 -14.18 -22.89 6.85
N ASP A 3 -14.58 -21.62 6.84
CA ASP A 3 -13.67 -20.46 6.81
C ASP A 3 -12.65 -20.46 7.96
N MET A 4 -13.05 -20.95 9.15
CA MET A 4 -12.16 -21.12 10.30
C MET A 4 -11.00 -22.11 10.05
N MET A 5 -11.24 -23.19 9.29
CA MET A 5 -10.14 -24.10 8.93
C MET A 5 -9.20 -23.42 7.95
N LYS A 6 -9.71 -22.71 6.94
CA LYS A 6 -8.88 -22.02 5.94
C LYS A 6 -7.89 -21.05 6.60
N TYR A 7 -8.33 -20.29 7.62
CA TYR A 7 -7.43 -19.41 8.40
C TYR A 7 -6.25 -20.17 9.02
N GLY A 8 -6.54 -21.25 9.75
CA GLY A 8 -5.52 -22.04 10.44
C GLY A 8 -4.47 -22.64 9.50
N TYR A 9 -4.85 -23.01 8.28
CA TYR A 9 -3.91 -23.47 7.24
C TYR A 9 -2.99 -22.35 6.77
N VAL A 10 -3.55 -21.19 6.44
CA VAL A 10 -2.79 -20.03 5.96
C VAL A 10 -1.83 -19.53 7.04
N ARG A 11 -2.30 -19.47 8.30
CA ARG A 11 -1.52 -18.98 9.43
C ARG A 11 -0.33 -19.89 9.75
N GLU A 12 -0.58 -21.18 9.80
CA GLU A 12 0.47 -22.17 10.06
C GLU A 12 1.54 -22.14 8.97
N LEU A 13 1.13 -22.08 7.68
CA LEU A 13 2.09 -22.04 6.58
C LEU A 13 2.96 -20.79 6.67
N ASN A 14 2.34 -19.64 6.94
CA ASN A 14 3.06 -18.38 7.09
C ASN A 14 4.11 -18.45 8.21
N ALA A 15 3.74 -19.01 9.37
CA ALA A 15 4.66 -19.19 10.50
C ALA A 15 5.83 -20.11 10.15
N ILE A 16 5.54 -21.30 9.58
CA ILE A 16 6.57 -22.28 9.18
C ILE A 16 7.57 -21.66 8.20
N LEU A 17 7.09 -20.89 7.22
CA LEU A 17 7.96 -20.26 6.22
C LEU A 17 8.83 -19.16 6.81
N LEU A 18 8.30 -18.38 7.76
CA LEU A 18 9.07 -17.38 8.50
C LEU A 18 10.15 -18.04 9.36
N ASP A 19 9.80 -19.09 10.11
CA ASP A 19 10.75 -19.83 10.95
C ASP A 19 11.84 -20.48 10.10
N LYS A 20 11.46 -21.09 8.98
CA LYS A 20 12.41 -21.66 8.01
C LYS A 20 13.38 -20.61 7.47
N TYR A 21 12.90 -19.39 7.21
CA TYR A 21 13.75 -18.28 6.79
C TYR A 21 14.74 -17.89 7.89
N ASN A 22 14.28 -17.78 9.14
CA ASN A 22 15.10 -17.41 10.30
C ASN A 22 16.16 -18.47 10.65
N GLU A 23 15.86 -19.76 10.45
CA GLU A 23 16.77 -20.87 10.76
C GLU A 23 17.81 -21.13 9.67
N ASN A 24 17.48 -20.96 8.37
CA ASN A 24 18.40 -21.20 7.26
C ASN A 24 17.93 -20.58 5.92
N GLU A 25 18.44 -19.39 5.58
CA GLU A 25 18.11 -18.67 4.33
C GLU A 25 18.37 -19.51 3.04
N TYR A 26 19.33 -20.45 3.07
CA TYR A 26 19.69 -21.25 1.89
C TYR A 26 18.73 -22.41 1.57
N GLY A 27 17.81 -22.74 2.48
CA GLY A 27 16.87 -23.87 2.34
C GLY A 27 15.53 -23.53 1.67
N LEU A 28 15.31 -22.27 1.31
CA LEU A 28 14.03 -21.79 0.76
C LEU A 28 13.92 -22.03 -0.75
N THR A 29 12.75 -22.49 -1.16
CA THR A 29 12.41 -22.72 -2.57
C THR A 29 11.78 -21.48 -3.20
N PHE A 30 11.68 -21.43 -4.53
CA PHE A 30 10.93 -20.39 -5.23
C PHE A 30 9.48 -20.28 -4.74
N VAL A 31 8.83 -21.43 -4.52
CA VAL A 31 7.45 -21.51 -4.03
C VAL A 31 7.34 -20.90 -2.63
N ASP A 32 8.33 -21.12 -1.76
CA ASP A 32 8.33 -20.62 -0.37
C ASP A 32 8.21 -19.09 -0.33
N TYR A 33 8.98 -18.36 -1.14
CA TYR A 33 8.93 -16.89 -1.20
C TYR A 33 7.55 -16.35 -1.59
N TYR A 34 6.95 -16.95 -2.63
CA TYR A 34 5.65 -16.50 -3.13
C TYR A 34 4.50 -16.97 -2.24
N MET A 35 4.59 -18.16 -1.64
CA MET A 35 3.59 -18.65 -0.69
C MET A 35 3.63 -17.88 0.62
N PHE A 36 4.81 -17.48 1.10
CA PHE A 36 4.89 -16.57 2.24
C PHE A 36 4.19 -15.25 1.94
N GLN A 37 4.48 -14.65 0.78
CA GLN A 37 3.82 -13.42 0.37
C GLN A 37 2.29 -13.58 0.28
N ILE A 38 1.81 -14.62 -0.41
CA ILE A 38 0.37 -14.89 -0.56
C ILE A 38 -0.30 -15.10 0.78
N THR A 39 0.33 -15.86 1.69
CA THR A 39 -0.23 -16.12 3.01
C THR A 39 -0.21 -14.89 3.91
N SER A 40 0.84 -14.05 3.88
CA SER A 40 0.86 -12.78 4.63
C SER A 40 -0.27 -11.85 4.20
N PHE A 41 -0.45 -11.63 2.89
CA PHE A 41 -1.58 -10.83 2.37
C PHE A 41 -2.93 -11.50 2.65
N GLY A 42 -3.00 -12.84 2.56
CA GLY A 42 -4.20 -13.61 2.85
C GLY A 42 -4.65 -13.50 4.31
N LEU A 43 -3.72 -13.48 5.27
CA LEU A 43 -4.02 -13.29 6.69
C LEU A 43 -4.59 -11.89 6.96
N SER A 44 -4.00 -10.85 6.35
CA SER A 44 -4.53 -9.50 6.47
C SER A 44 -5.96 -9.40 5.90
N LEU A 45 -6.23 -10.00 4.75
CA LEU A 45 -7.57 -10.07 4.15
C LEU A 45 -8.59 -10.85 4.98
N PHE A 46 -8.20 -12.00 5.55
CA PHE A 46 -9.09 -12.81 6.40
C PHE A 46 -9.64 -11.99 7.56
N ARG A 47 -8.80 -11.12 8.13
CA ARG A 47 -9.22 -10.22 9.19
C ARG A 47 -10.21 -9.18 8.68
N GLU A 48 -9.97 -8.58 7.52
CA GLU A 48 -10.82 -7.50 7.00
C GLU A 48 -12.21 -7.99 6.60
N LEU A 49 -12.35 -9.27 6.24
CA LEU A 49 -13.63 -9.95 6.03
C LEU A 49 -14.50 -10.03 7.30
N ASN A 50 -13.88 -10.07 8.47
CA ASN A 50 -14.58 -10.19 9.76
C ASN A 50 -14.98 -8.82 10.34
N LEU A 51 -14.71 -7.73 9.63
CA LEU A 51 -15.21 -6.40 9.96
C LEU A 51 -16.52 -6.16 9.20
N ASP A 52 -17.49 -5.53 9.85
CA ASP A 52 -18.78 -5.13 9.25
C ASP A 52 -18.58 -3.98 8.22
N ASN A 53 -17.84 -4.24 7.15
CA ASN A 53 -17.58 -3.29 6.08
C ASN A 53 -18.47 -3.60 4.87
N GLN A 54 -19.26 -2.61 4.48
CA GLN A 54 -20.15 -2.70 3.32
C GLN A 54 -19.43 -2.43 1.99
N ARG A 55 -18.10 -2.31 1.97
CA ARG A 55 -17.31 -1.91 0.79
C ARG A 55 -15.88 -2.45 0.89
N ILE A 56 -15.21 -2.55 -0.26
CA ILE A 56 -13.77 -2.85 -0.29
C ILE A 56 -12.94 -1.60 0.09
N SER A 57 -12.08 -1.71 1.10
CA SER A 57 -11.10 -0.67 1.47
C SER A 57 -9.93 -0.60 0.47
N LEU A 58 -9.09 0.44 0.55
CA LEU A 58 -7.88 0.49 -0.29
C LEU A 58 -6.91 -0.62 0.13
N SER A 59 -6.78 -0.89 1.43
CA SER A 59 -6.00 -2.01 1.95
C SER A 59 -6.48 -3.37 1.40
N GLN A 60 -7.79 -3.66 1.44
CA GLN A 60 -8.34 -4.89 0.88
C GLN A 60 -8.05 -5.00 -0.62
N ALA A 61 -8.30 -3.92 -1.36
CA ALA A 61 -8.05 -3.91 -2.80
C ALA A 61 -6.57 -4.14 -3.12
N PHE A 62 -5.68 -3.58 -2.30
CA PHE A 62 -4.24 -3.70 -2.42
C PHE A 62 -3.76 -5.12 -2.17
N ASP A 63 -4.23 -5.75 -1.09
CA ASP A 63 -3.85 -7.09 -0.71
C ASP A 63 -4.32 -8.11 -1.76
N VAL A 64 -5.57 -8.00 -2.24
CA VAL A 64 -6.09 -8.84 -3.34
C VAL A 64 -5.26 -8.66 -4.60
N ARG A 65 -4.91 -7.42 -4.97
CA ARG A 65 -4.08 -7.15 -6.15
C ARG A 65 -2.72 -7.83 -6.03
N CYS A 66 -2.06 -7.73 -4.87
CA CYS A 66 -0.76 -8.35 -4.63
C CYS A 66 -0.82 -9.88 -4.69
N ILE A 67 -1.90 -10.48 -4.17
CA ILE A 67 -2.12 -11.93 -4.28
C ILE A 67 -2.27 -12.35 -5.74
N ILE A 68 -3.11 -11.68 -6.53
CA ILE A 68 -3.29 -11.98 -7.97
C ILE A 68 -1.95 -11.93 -8.72
N GLU A 69 -1.11 -10.93 -8.44
CA GLU A 69 0.22 -10.80 -9.02
C GLU A 69 1.12 -12.00 -8.66
N ALA A 70 1.13 -12.40 -7.39
CA ALA A 70 1.90 -13.56 -6.92
C ALA A 70 1.38 -14.89 -7.50
N LEU A 71 0.05 -15.06 -7.62
CA LEU A 71 -0.59 -16.21 -8.25
C LEU A 71 -0.14 -16.38 -9.70
N ALA A 72 -0.08 -15.29 -10.47
CA ALA A 72 0.34 -15.34 -11.86
C ALA A 72 1.79 -15.83 -12.00
N VAL A 73 2.67 -15.40 -11.11
CA VAL A 73 4.07 -15.85 -11.11
C VAL A 73 4.19 -17.32 -10.70
N LEU A 74 3.46 -17.78 -9.68
CA LEU A 74 3.45 -19.19 -9.29
C LEU A 74 2.88 -20.10 -10.40
N ARG A 75 1.87 -19.65 -11.13
CA ARG A 75 1.31 -20.42 -12.24
C ARG A 75 2.23 -20.47 -13.46
N MET A 76 3.05 -19.44 -13.69
CA MET A 76 4.13 -19.51 -14.67
C MET A 76 5.20 -20.52 -14.24
N TYR A 77 5.54 -20.56 -12.94
CA TYR A 77 6.44 -21.57 -12.38
C TYR A 77 5.89 -22.99 -12.57
N ASP A 78 4.60 -23.19 -12.34
CA ASP A 78 3.92 -24.47 -12.53
C ASP A 78 3.90 -25.00 -13.96
N LYS A 79 3.96 -24.09 -14.93
CA LYS A 79 4.06 -24.45 -16.35
C LYS A 79 5.49 -24.73 -16.81
N GLU A 80 6.47 -24.65 -15.89
CA GLU A 80 7.90 -24.80 -16.19
C GLU A 80 8.39 -23.76 -17.22
N GLU A 81 7.73 -22.60 -17.28
CA GLU A 81 8.05 -21.50 -18.21
C GLU A 81 9.03 -20.48 -17.57
N MET A 82 9.58 -20.82 -16.40
CA MET A 82 10.55 -20.00 -15.69
C MET A 82 11.99 -20.28 -16.13
N PRO A 83 12.88 -19.27 -16.10
CA PRO A 83 14.31 -19.54 -16.23
C PRO A 83 14.82 -20.48 -15.14
N GLU A 84 15.71 -21.42 -15.48
CA GLU A 84 16.26 -22.44 -14.56
C GLU A 84 16.87 -21.82 -13.28
N TYR A 85 17.48 -20.65 -13.40
CA TYR A 85 18.13 -19.92 -12.31
C TYR A 85 17.21 -18.98 -11.54
N ALA A 86 15.91 -18.90 -11.87
CA ALA A 86 14.99 -17.91 -11.27
C ALA A 86 14.94 -17.98 -9.74
N SER A 87 15.02 -19.18 -9.16
CA SER A 87 15.05 -19.36 -7.70
C SER A 87 16.28 -18.73 -7.05
N ASP A 88 17.46 -18.90 -7.63
CA ASP A 88 18.69 -18.35 -7.06
C ASP A 88 18.72 -16.82 -7.16
N LEU A 89 18.20 -16.30 -8.26
CA LEU A 89 18.16 -14.86 -8.51
C LEU A 89 17.14 -14.15 -7.63
N LEU A 90 16.00 -14.79 -7.37
CA LEU A 90 15.00 -14.25 -6.45
C LEU A 90 15.62 -13.92 -5.08
N ARG A 91 16.46 -14.82 -4.55
CA ARG A 91 17.17 -14.62 -3.28
C ARG A 91 18.12 -13.42 -3.32
N SER A 92 18.80 -13.24 -4.45
CA SER A 92 19.75 -12.14 -4.64
C SER A 92 19.07 -10.80 -4.93
N ASN A 93 17.78 -10.81 -5.32
CA ASN A 93 17.05 -9.60 -5.69
C ASN A 93 16.91 -8.61 -4.53
N GLN A 94 16.87 -9.09 -3.29
CA GLN A 94 16.79 -8.24 -2.10
C GLN A 94 17.89 -7.18 -2.09
N PHE A 95 19.15 -7.58 -2.30
CA PHE A 95 20.30 -6.68 -2.27
C PHE A 95 20.26 -5.63 -3.39
N ILE A 96 19.64 -5.98 -4.53
CA ILE A 96 19.41 -5.05 -5.63
C ILE A 96 18.39 -3.99 -5.23
N CYS A 97 17.26 -4.42 -4.65
CA CYS A 97 16.20 -3.53 -4.18
C CYS A 97 16.71 -2.60 -3.07
N GLU A 98 17.33 -3.14 -2.03
CA GLU A 98 17.82 -2.40 -0.87
C GLU A 98 18.79 -1.28 -1.29
N TYR A 99 19.88 -1.62 -1.97
CA TYR A 99 20.87 -0.62 -2.36
C TYR A 99 20.29 0.45 -3.29
N ARG A 100 19.38 0.08 -4.22
CA ARG A 100 18.71 1.06 -5.10
C ARG A 100 17.86 2.05 -4.35
N THR A 101 17.23 1.64 -3.25
CA THR A 101 16.43 2.48 -2.38
C THR A 101 17.33 3.32 -1.48
N TYR A 102 18.20 2.69 -0.69
CA TYR A 102 18.93 3.35 0.39
C TYR A 102 20.04 4.30 -0.05
N LYS A 103 20.71 4.03 -1.19
CA LYS A 103 21.80 4.90 -1.66
C LYS A 103 21.37 6.35 -1.96
N LYS A 104 20.07 6.60 -2.11
CA LYS A 104 19.51 7.93 -2.32
C LYS A 104 19.46 8.76 -1.03
N TYR A 105 19.63 8.14 0.13
CA TYR A 105 19.49 8.75 1.45
C TYR A 105 20.78 8.67 2.28
N PRO A 106 21.93 9.18 1.79
CA PRO A 106 23.22 9.04 2.47
C PRO A 106 23.27 9.66 3.87
N LYS A 107 22.34 10.58 4.20
CA LYS A 107 22.25 11.16 5.55
C LYS A 107 21.76 10.18 6.62
N LEU A 108 21.13 9.08 6.21
CA LEU A 108 20.62 8.03 7.10
C LEU A 108 21.64 6.89 7.30
N HIS A 109 22.77 6.94 6.58
CA HIS A 109 23.86 5.99 6.74
C HIS A 109 24.43 6.04 8.18
N GLY A 110 24.62 4.86 8.77
CA GLY A 110 25.08 4.71 10.15
C GLY A 110 24.02 5.06 11.21
N ILE A 111 22.81 5.46 10.78
CA ILE A 111 21.66 5.72 11.65
C ILE A 111 20.64 4.59 11.49
N THR A 112 20.23 4.31 10.25
CA THR A 112 19.21 3.28 9.95
C THR A 112 19.76 2.11 9.15
N PHE A 113 20.83 2.30 8.38
CA PHE A 113 21.45 1.26 7.55
C PHE A 113 22.96 1.48 7.31
N ASP A 114 23.65 0.42 6.90
CA ASP A 114 25.04 0.46 6.43
C ASP A 114 25.08 0.45 4.88
N LEU A 115 25.48 1.58 4.29
CA LEU A 115 25.59 1.71 2.83
C LEU A 115 26.77 0.95 2.25
N GLU A 116 27.85 0.81 3.00
CA GLU A 116 29.05 0.13 2.51
C GLU A 116 28.77 -1.37 2.40
N GLU A 117 28.06 -1.94 3.37
CA GLU A 117 27.59 -3.32 3.30
C GLU A 117 26.61 -3.54 2.16
N MET A 118 25.60 -2.66 2.03
CA MET A 118 24.63 -2.75 0.95
C MET A 118 25.27 -2.62 -0.44
N GLU A 119 26.28 -1.78 -0.59
CA GLU A 119 27.02 -1.64 -1.85
C GLU A 119 27.79 -2.91 -2.20
N ARG A 120 28.43 -3.56 -1.22
CA ARG A 120 29.09 -4.86 -1.43
C ARG A 120 28.08 -5.92 -1.87
N ASN A 121 27.00 -6.08 -1.10
CA ASN A 121 25.94 -7.06 -1.40
C ASN A 121 25.30 -6.80 -2.77
N TYR A 122 25.11 -5.53 -3.15
CA TYR A 122 24.63 -5.13 -4.47
C TYR A 122 25.58 -5.55 -5.59
N ASN A 123 26.88 -5.30 -5.43
CA ASN A 123 27.88 -5.64 -6.45
C ASN A 123 27.98 -7.16 -6.63
N ASP A 124 27.89 -7.91 -5.54
CA ASP A 124 27.88 -9.37 -5.56
C ASP A 124 26.62 -9.89 -6.27
N ALA A 125 25.43 -9.38 -5.91
CA ALA A 125 24.18 -9.74 -6.56
C ALA A 125 24.17 -9.40 -8.06
N VAL A 126 24.62 -8.21 -8.46
CA VAL A 126 24.71 -7.81 -9.87
C VAL A 126 25.68 -8.71 -10.64
N SER A 127 26.81 -9.06 -10.03
CA SER A 127 27.78 -9.98 -10.64
C SER A 127 27.18 -11.37 -10.82
N TYR A 128 26.45 -11.87 -9.82
CA TYR A 128 25.74 -13.14 -9.89
C TYR A 128 24.68 -13.17 -10.99
N TYR A 129 23.85 -12.13 -11.10
CA TYR A 129 22.90 -11.98 -12.21
C TYR A 129 23.62 -11.98 -13.57
N ARG A 130 24.74 -11.26 -13.69
CA ARG A 130 25.50 -11.18 -14.94
C ARG A 130 26.07 -12.55 -15.33
N GLU A 131 26.53 -13.34 -14.36
CA GLU A 131 27.02 -14.70 -14.56
C GLU A 131 25.91 -15.62 -15.10
N LYS A 132 24.71 -15.58 -14.50
CA LYS A 132 23.59 -16.44 -14.88
C LYS A 132 22.95 -16.10 -16.23
N ILE A 133 22.85 -14.82 -16.58
CA ILE A 133 22.29 -14.40 -17.88
C ILE A 133 23.26 -14.68 -19.03
N GLY A 134 24.56 -14.66 -18.74
CA GLY A 134 25.60 -14.71 -19.75
C GLY A 134 25.88 -13.36 -20.39
N THR A 135 26.96 -13.32 -21.18
CA THR A 135 27.50 -12.09 -21.77
C THR A 135 26.77 -11.62 -23.02
N ASP A 136 25.86 -12.44 -23.56
CA ASP A 136 25.21 -12.21 -24.85
C ASP A 136 24.17 -11.07 -24.82
N ILE A 137 23.73 -10.68 -23.62
CA ILE A 137 22.83 -9.55 -23.46
C ILE A 137 23.61 -8.22 -23.39
N SER A 138 23.09 -7.22 -24.09
CA SER A 138 23.69 -5.89 -24.08
C SER A 138 23.69 -5.30 -22.66
N SER A 139 24.66 -4.44 -22.36
CA SER A 139 24.68 -3.74 -21.07
C SER A 139 23.44 -2.86 -20.85
N LYS A 140 22.78 -2.41 -21.92
CA LYS A 140 21.54 -1.64 -21.85
C LYS A 140 20.37 -2.53 -21.42
N ASP A 141 20.23 -3.70 -22.03
CA ASP A 141 19.15 -4.63 -21.72
C ASP A 141 19.32 -5.26 -20.34
N PHE A 142 20.57 -5.55 -19.94
CA PHE A 142 20.86 -5.98 -18.58
C PHE A 142 20.42 -4.95 -17.53
N LYS A 143 20.78 -3.68 -17.76
CA LYS A 143 20.34 -2.59 -16.89
C LYS A 143 18.82 -2.46 -16.86
N LYS A 144 18.11 -2.81 -17.93
CA LYS A 144 16.65 -2.81 -17.98
C LYS A 144 16.08 -3.96 -17.12
N ILE A 145 16.60 -5.17 -17.28
CA ILE A 145 16.20 -6.37 -16.52
C ILE A 145 16.39 -6.14 -15.02
N ILE A 146 17.61 -5.80 -14.59
CA ILE A 146 17.94 -5.54 -13.17
C ILE A 146 17.10 -4.41 -12.57
N LYS A 147 16.63 -3.47 -13.41
CA LYS A 147 15.77 -2.39 -12.97
C LYS A 147 14.29 -2.74 -12.91
N GLY A 148 13.89 -3.84 -13.55
CA GLY A 148 12.51 -4.28 -13.69
C GLY A 148 11.87 -4.71 -12.36
N LYS A 149 10.55 -4.98 -12.42
CA LYS A 149 9.76 -5.38 -11.24
C LYS A 149 10.00 -6.83 -10.82
N LEU A 150 10.34 -7.67 -11.79
CA LEU A 150 10.55 -9.12 -11.63
C LEU A 150 11.89 -9.53 -12.28
N PRO A 151 13.03 -8.99 -11.81
CA PRO A 151 14.32 -9.17 -12.48
C PRO A 151 14.76 -10.63 -12.55
N HIS A 152 14.33 -11.48 -11.60
CA HIS A 152 14.60 -12.92 -11.60
C HIS A 152 13.92 -13.68 -12.75
N LEU A 153 12.97 -13.07 -13.47
CA LEU A 153 12.35 -13.64 -14.66
C LEU A 153 13.11 -13.36 -15.95
N MET A 154 14.11 -12.47 -15.93
CA MET A 154 14.96 -12.07 -17.07
C MET A 154 14.25 -11.46 -18.28
N GLU A 155 12.96 -11.25 -18.17
CA GLU A 155 12.14 -10.62 -19.20
C GLU A 155 11.45 -9.39 -18.63
N ASP A 156 11.11 -8.45 -19.51
CA ASP A 156 10.42 -7.21 -19.14
C ASP A 156 8.90 -7.43 -19.07
N TYR A 157 8.49 -8.37 -18.24
CA TYR A 157 7.07 -8.64 -18.00
C TYR A 157 6.41 -7.51 -17.20
N SER A 158 5.23 -7.10 -17.65
CA SER A 158 4.29 -6.38 -16.79
C SER A 158 3.43 -7.37 -15.99
N TYR A 159 2.96 -6.96 -14.82
CA TYR A 159 2.01 -7.79 -14.06
C TYR A 159 0.74 -8.06 -14.84
N TYR A 160 0.21 -7.06 -15.56
CA TYR A 160 -0.94 -7.25 -16.44
C TYR A 160 -0.70 -8.36 -17.48
N SER A 161 0.45 -8.35 -18.17
CA SER A 161 0.78 -9.41 -19.13
C SER A 161 0.88 -10.79 -18.50
N LEU A 162 1.48 -10.90 -17.30
CA LEU A 162 1.55 -12.19 -16.59
C LEU A 162 0.16 -12.69 -16.19
N ILE A 163 -0.67 -11.80 -15.66
CA ILE A 163 -2.03 -12.15 -15.25
C ILE A 163 -2.86 -12.57 -16.46
N SER A 164 -2.77 -11.87 -17.60
CA SER A 164 -3.47 -12.27 -18.82
C SER A 164 -3.06 -13.66 -19.33
N MET A 165 -1.81 -14.08 -19.14
CA MET A 165 -1.31 -15.38 -19.61
C MET A 165 -1.58 -16.53 -18.63
N TYR A 166 -1.49 -16.26 -17.32
CA TYR A 166 -1.48 -17.31 -16.28
C TYR A 166 -2.68 -17.27 -15.33
N CYS A 167 -3.37 -16.14 -15.23
CA CYS A 167 -4.55 -15.90 -14.38
C CYS A 167 -5.66 -15.14 -15.15
N PRO A 168 -6.07 -15.58 -16.36
CA PRO A 168 -7.03 -14.84 -17.18
C PRO A 168 -8.36 -14.58 -16.46
N GLU A 169 -8.75 -15.45 -15.52
CA GLU A 169 -9.96 -15.31 -14.72
C GLU A 169 -9.94 -14.12 -13.75
N PHE A 170 -8.76 -13.56 -13.46
CA PHE A 170 -8.58 -12.42 -12.57
C PHE A 170 -8.26 -11.12 -13.31
N VAL A 171 -8.20 -11.12 -14.65
CA VAL A 171 -7.84 -9.91 -15.44
C VAL A 171 -8.77 -8.76 -15.15
N ASP A 172 -10.08 -8.99 -15.25
CA ASP A 172 -11.07 -7.94 -15.01
C ASP A 172 -10.97 -7.44 -13.58
N THR A 173 -10.94 -8.34 -12.59
CA THR A 173 -10.78 -7.99 -11.17
C THR A 173 -9.53 -7.14 -10.95
N TYR A 174 -8.38 -7.55 -11.49
CA TYR A 174 -7.11 -6.83 -11.37
C TYR A 174 -7.18 -5.40 -11.94
N GLN A 175 -7.83 -5.23 -13.09
CA GLN A 175 -8.02 -3.92 -13.69
C GLN A 175 -8.93 -3.03 -12.85
N HIS A 176 -10.03 -3.57 -12.31
CA HIS A 176 -10.92 -2.80 -11.42
C HIS A 176 -10.20 -2.37 -10.13
N LEU A 177 -9.46 -3.29 -9.50
CA LEU A 177 -8.66 -2.99 -8.31
C LEU A 177 -7.60 -1.92 -8.59
N SER A 178 -7.02 -1.92 -9.79
CA SER A 178 -6.05 -0.89 -10.20
C SER A 178 -6.65 0.51 -10.29
N VAL A 179 -7.93 0.63 -10.66
CA VAL A 179 -8.67 1.91 -10.64
C VAL A 179 -8.98 2.33 -9.21
N ILE A 180 -9.44 1.39 -8.36
CA ILE A 180 -9.75 1.66 -6.94
C ILE A 180 -8.52 2.16 -6.18
N LEU A 181 -7.37 1.53 -6.42
CA LEU A 181 -6.10 1.88 -5.77
C LEU A 181 -5.46 3.14 -6.33
N HIS A 182 -5.99 3.69 -7.41
CA HIS A 182 -5.44 4.90 -7.98
C HIS A 182 -5.82 6.10 -7.09
N PRO A 183 -4.86 6.96 -6.72
CA PRO A 183 -5.10 7.98 -5.70
C PRO A 183 -6.07 9.09 -6.13
N SER A 184 -6.44 9.18 -7.42
CA SER A 184 -7.52 10.06 -7.90
C SER A 184 -8.92 9.58 -7.53
N GLU A 185 -9.09 8.32 -7.11
CA GLU A 185 -10.39 7.76 -6.72
C GLU A 185 -11.03 8.58 -5.60
N ILE A 186 -10.22 9.07 -4.66
CA ILE A 186 -10.66 9.91 -3.54
C ILE A 186 -11.47 11.14 -3.96
N VAL A 187 -11.18 11.71 -5.14
CA VAL A 187 -11.86 12.93 -5.63
C VAL A 187 -13.20 12.59 -6.25
N THR A 188 -13.38 11.34 -6.71
CA THR A 188 -14.62 10.87 -7.33
C THR A 188 -15.56 10.17 -6.37
N ASN A 189 -15.03 9.43 -5.38
CA ASN A 189 -15.83 8.55 -4.54
C ASN A 189 -16.78 7.66 -5.38
N PHE A 190 -16.30 7.20 -6.54
CA PHE A 190 -17.14 6.66 -7.62
C PHE A 190 -16.88 5.18 -7.87
N CYS A 191 -15.67 4.69 -7.56
CA CYS A 191 -15.27 3.33 -7.87
C CYS A 191 -15.40 2.45 -6.64
N TYR A 192 -16.58 1.87 -6.46
CA TYR A 192 -16.84 0.89 -5.42
C TYR A 192 -17.26 -0.44 -6.03
N LEU A 193 -16.73 -1.52 -5.49
CA LEU A 193 -17.30 -2.86 -5.71
C LEU A 193 -18.49 -3.02 -4.76
N GLU A 194 -19.61 -3.44 -5.31
CA GLU A 194 -20.77 -3.85 -4.50
C GLU A 194 -20.38 -5.02 -3.59
N ILE A 195 -20.98 -5.11 -2.39
CA ILE A 195 -20.67 -6.13 -1.38
C ILE A 195 -20.71 -7.55 -1.97
N GLU A 196 -21.74 -7.85 -2.77
CA GLU A 196 -21.90 -9.16 -3.40
C GLU A 196 -20.70 -9.48 -4.31
N SER A 197 -20.21 -8.49 -5.06
CA SER A 197 -19.01 -8.61 -5.88
C SER A 197 -17.74 -8.78 -5.04
N VAL A 198 -17.65 -8.13 -3.87
CA VAL A 198 -16.51 -8.25 -2.94
C VAL A 198 -16.43 -9.66 -2.37
N ILE A 199 -17.54 -10.21 -1.89
CA ILE A 199 -17.61 -11.57 -1.34
C ILE A 199 -17.19 -12.59 -2.41
N ASP A 200 -17.69 -12.44 -3.64
CA ASP A 200 -17.34 -13.33 -4.75
C ASP A 200 -15.84 -13.28 -5.09
N ILE A 201 -15.24 -12.08 -5.13
CA ILE A 201 -13.81 -11.92 -5.38
C ILE A 201 -12.99 -12.57 -4.27
N LEU A 202 -13.33 -12.29 -3.02
CA LEU A 202 -12.59 -12.81 -1.86
C LEU A 202 -12.73 -14.33 -1.77
N GLY A 203 -13.91 -14.88 -2.04
CA GLY A 203 -14.12 -16.32 -2.15
C GLY A 203 -13.18 -16.98 -3.17
N LYS A 204 -13.11 -16.44 -4.39
CA LYS A 204 -12.19 -16.92 -5.44
C LYS A 204 -10.72 -16.84 -5.02
N ILE A 205 -10.33 -15.77 -4.32
CA ILE A 205 -8.97 -15.60 -3.83
C ILE A 205 -8.64 -16.66 -2.78
N PHE A 206 -9.51 -16.87 -1.79
CA PHE A 206 -9.26 -17.86 -0.74
C PHE A 206 -9.30 -19.29 -1.25
N ASP A 207 -10.14 -19.59 -2.24
CA ASP A 207 -10.14 -20.89 -2.91
C ASP A 207 -8.80 -21.09 -3.64
N ALA A 208 -8.30 -20.10 -4.39
CA ALA A 208 -6.99 -20.17 -5.03
C ALA A 208 -5.83 -20.35 -4.03
N ILE A 209 -5.87 -19.66 -2.89
CA ILE A 209 -4.88 -19.85 -1.81
C ILE A 209 -4.92 -21.29 -1.29
N THR A 210 -6.12 -21.80 -1.02
CA THR A 210 -6.31 -23.16 -0.48
C THR A 210 -5.78 -24.22 -1.46
N GLU A 211 -6.11 -24.09 -2.74
CA GLU A 211 -5.61 -24.99 -3.80
C GLU A 211 -4.08 -25.03 -3.86
N LEU A 212 -3.41 -23.87 -3.69
CA LEU A 212 -1.95 -23.82 -3.66
C LEU A 212 -1.36 -24.48 -2.41
N ILE A 213 -1.97 -24.27 -1.25
CA ILE A 213 -1.54 -24.92 0.00
C ILE A 213 -1.66 -26.44 -0.14
N GLU A 214 -2.80 -26.94 -0.62
CA GLU A 214 -3.01 -28.38 -0.84
C GLU A 214 -1.99 -28.96 -1.84
N LYS A 215 -1.65 -28.20 -2.88
CA LYS A 215 -0.71 -28.62 -3.92
C LYS A 215 0.74 -28.69 -3.41
N TYR A 216 1.22 -27.62 -2.78
CA TYR A 216 2.64 -27.48 -2.43
C TYR A 216 2.98 -27.94 -1.01
N TYR A 217 2.00 -27.93 -0.12
CA TYR A 217 2.14 -28.27 1.29
C TYR A 217 1.03 -29.25 1.74
N PRO A 218 0.87 -30.41 1.07
CA PRO A 218 -0.25 -31.34 1.33
C PRO A 218 -0.28 -31.92 2.76
N ASN A 219 0.85 -31.85 3.47
CA ASN A 219 1.01 -32.38 4.82
C ASN A 219 0.92 -31.32 5.91
N ILE A 220 0.58 -30.07 5.56
CA ILE A 220 0.42 -29.05 6.56
C ILE A 220 -0.79 -29.38 7.44
N ILE A 221 -0.63 -29.18 8.74
CA ILE A 221 -1.67 -29.44 9.73
C ILE A 221 -2.16 -28.07 10.19
N PRO A 222 -3.46 -27.76 10.10
CA PRO A 222 -3.96 -26.47 10.54
C PRO A 222 -3.79 -26.36 12.05
N SER A 223 -3.42 -25.18 12.51
CA SER A 223 -3.43 -24.91 13.94
C SER A 223 -4.88 -24.85 14.44
N TYR A 224 -5.31 -25.88 15.17
CA TYR A 224 -6.62 -25.87 15.84
C TYR A 224 -6.64 -24.95 17.07
N GLU A 225 -5.47 -24.75 17.67
CA GLU A 225 -5.25 -23.87 18.83
C GLU A 225 -5.15 -22.40 18.41
N HIS A 226 -4.62 -22.09 17.22
CA HIS A 226 -4.48 -20.71 16.70
C HIS A 226 -5.51 -20.42 15.58
N ASN A 227 -6.78 -20.64 15.88
CA ASN A 227 -7.86 -20.21 14.99
C ASN A 227 -8.14 -18.70 15.13
N TRP A 228 -8.97 -18.15 14.24
CA TRP A 228 -9.31 -16.73 14.22
C TRP A 228 -9.85 -16.19 15.57
N GLU A 229 -10.72 -16.96 16.23
CA GLU A 229 -11.30 -16.56 17.52
C GLU A 229 -10.24 -16.51 18.62
N TYR A 230 -9.35 -17.51 18.63
CA TYR A 230 -8.22 -17.55 19.56
C TYR A 230 -7.27 -16.38 19.34
N GLU A 231 -6.89 -16.07 18.09
CA GLU A 231 -5.99 -14.93 17.85
C GLU A 231 -6.66 -13.60 18.21
N CYS A 232 -7.97 -13.46 17.99
CA CYS A 232 -8.72 -12.30 18.50
C CYS A 232 -8.72 -12.22 20.03
N GLU A 233 -8.92 -13.34 20.72
CA GLU A 233 -8.86 -13.39 22.19
C GLU A 233 -7.43 -13.14 22.70
N TYR A 234 -6.41 -13.62 22.00
CA TYR A 234 -5.02 -13.39 22.35
C TYR A 234 -4.64 -11.91 22.19
N CYS A 235 -4.97 -11.30 21.04
CA CYS A 235 -4.63 -9.91 20.74
C CYS A 235 -5.54 -8.90 21.47
N PHE A 236 -6.79 -9.25 21.78
CA PHE A 236 -7.80 -8.32 22.29
C PHE A 236 -8.54 -8.78 23.57
N GLY A 237 -8.36 -10.01 24.04
CA GLY A 237 -9.07 -10.55 25.21
C GLY A 237 -8.40 -10.26 26.55
N ASP A 238 -7.07 -10.18 26.59
CA ASP A 238 -6.30 -9.87 27.80
C ASP A 238 -5.81 -8.41 27.76
N GLY A 239 -6.09 -7.62 28.80
CA GLY A 239 -5.64 -6.23 28.94
C GLY A 239 -4.11 -6.08 28.99
N THR A 240 -3.36 -7.17 29.15
CA THR A 240 -1.89 -7.21 29.09
C THR A 240 -1.33 -7.50 27.69
N ASN A 241 -2.08 -8.21 26.84
CA ASN A 241 -1.73 -8.48 25.43
C ASN A 241 -2.39 -7.50 24.44
N TYR A 242 -3.42 -6.77 24.90
CA TYR A 242 -3.96 -5.59 24.22
C TYR A 242 -2.80 -4.64 23.99
N SER A 243 -2.23 -4.68 22.78
CA SER A 243 -0.95 -4.01 22.57
C SER A 243 -1.11 -2.53 22.94
N PRO A 244 -0.13 -1.92 23.61
CA PRO A 244 -0.16 -0.48 23.92
C PRO A 244 -0.46 0.37 22.67
N LEU A 245 -0.19 -0.13 21.46
CA LEU A 245 -0.57 0.50 20.18
C LEU A 245 -2.07 0.42 19.87
N VAL A 246 -2.82 -0.61 20.27
CA VAL A 246 -4.29 -0.63 20.14
C VAL A 246 -4.92 0.31 21.17
N ILE A 247 -4.35 0.40 22.37
CA ILE A 247 -4.80 1.34 23.41
C ILE A 247 -4.50 2.80 23.01
N ALA A 248 -3.36 3.07 22.36
CA ALA A 248 -2.97 4.42 21.91
C ALA A 248 -3.57 4.80 20.54
N GLY A 249 -3.69 3.84 19.62
CA GLY A 249 -4.22 4.02 18.26
C GLY A 249 -5.74 4.04 18.18
N LYS A 250 -6.46 3.35 19.08
CA LYS A 250 -7.93 3.39 19.11
C LYS A 250 -8.48 4.79 19.41
N PRO A 251 -7.95 5.57 20.36
CA PRO A 251 -8.29 6.98 20.52
C PRO A 251 -8.08 7.80 19.24
N GLN A 252 -6.96 7.60 18.53
CA GLN A 252 -6.68 8.28 17.27
C GLN A 252 -7.74 7.92 16.21
N LEU A 253 -8.04 6.63 16.05
CA LEU A 253 -9.05 6.11 15.13
C LEU A 253 -10.44 6.69 15.43
N MET A 254 -10.83 6.74 16.71
CA MET A 254 -12.12 7.31 17.13
C MET A 254 -12.20 8.81 16.85
N LEU A 255 -11.11 9.56 16.97
CA LEU A 255 -11.08 10.98 16.62
C LEU A 255 -11.24 11.20 15.11
N ILE A 256 -10.61 10.37 14.28
CA ILE A 256 -10.78 10.46 12.82
C ILE A 256 -12.22 10.11 12.43
N LYS A 257 -12.82 9.10 13.07
CA LYS A 257 -14.25 8.79 12.89
C LYS A 257 -15.16 9.94 13.31
N GLU A 258 -14.91 10.53 14.48
CA GLU A 258 -15.66 11.70 14.99
C GLU A 258 -15.51 12.88 14.02
N LEU A 259 -14.31 13.11 13.48
CA LEU A 259 -14.02 14.15 12.49
C LEU A 259 -14.85 13.97 11.21
N THR A 260 -14.88 12.78 10.63
CA THR A 260 -15.67 12.46 9.44
C THR A 260 -17.15 12.76 9.66
N LEU A 261 -17.71 12.29 10.79
CA LEU A 261 -19.11 12.53 11.14
C LEU A 261 -19.42 14.02 11.33
N LYS A 262 -18.52 14.77 11.98
CA LYS A 262 -18.73 16.22 12.21
C LYS A 262 -18.66 17.04 10.93
N ILE A 263 -17.79 16.68 9.99
CA ILE A 263 -17.73 17.34 8.68
C ILE A 263 -19.08 17.21 7.99
N HIS A 264 -19.64 16.00 7.94
CA HIS A 264 -20.94 15.74 7.32
C HIS A 264 -22.08 16.52 8.01
N GLU A 265 -22.20 16.38 9.34
CA GLU A 265 -23.25 17.01 10.15
C GLU A 265 -23.23 18.55 10.04
N ASP A 266 -22.06 19.16 10.10
CA ASP A 266 -21.94 20.61 10.20
C ASP A 266 -22.04 21.31 8.84
N LEU A 267 -21.66 20.64 7.76
CA LEU A 267 -21.88 21.12 6.39
C LEU A 267 -23.33 20.95 5.94
N LYS A 268 -24.13 20.13 6.64
CA LYS A 268 -25.53 19.82 6.30
C LYS A 268 -25.66 19.30 4.87
N LEU A 269 -24.77 18.38 4.49
CA LEU A 269 -24.81 17.76 3.18
C LEU A 269 -26.13 16.97 3.03
N PRO A 270 -26.76 17.00 1.84
CA PRO A 270 -27.90 16.14 1.54
C PRO A 270 -27.56 14.65 1.70
N ASP A 271 -28.58 13.83 1.97
CA ASP A 271 -28.42 12.37 2.06
C ASP A 271 -27.78 11.83 0.76
N GLY A 272 -26.63 11.17 0.90
CA GLY A 272 -25.88 10.57 -0.21
C GLY A 272 -24.84 11.51 -0.86
N GLU A 273 -24.81 12.79 -0.50
CA GLU A 273 -23.72 13.69 -0.89
C GLU A 273 -22.58 13.64 0.15
N VAL A 274 -21.34 13.65 -0.35
CA VAL A 274 -20.12 13.69 0.46
C VAL A 274 -19.18 14.75 -0.07
N CYS A 275 -18.38 15.33 0.82
CA CYS A 275 -17.32 16.27 0.44
C CYS A 275 -15.94 15.62 0.49
N LEU A 276 -14.97 16.19 -0.22
CA LEU A 276 -13.62 15.62 -0.29
C LEU A 276 -12.97 15.39 1.09
N PRO A 277 -13.02 16.32 2.07
CA PRO A 277 -12.48 16.05 3.40
C PRO A 277 -13.16 14.88 4.12
N GLU A 278 -14.48 14.73 3.96
CA GLU A 278 -15.23 13.60 4.53
C GLU A 278 -14.78 12.28 3.92
N VAL A 279 -14.67 12.21 2.59
CA VAL A 279 -14.16 11.02 1.87
C VAL A 279 -12.74 10.71 2.31
N PHE A 280 -11.87 11.73 2.38
CA PHE A 280 -10.49 11.57 2.83
C PHE A 280 -10.41 10.96 4.23
N PHE A 281 -11.01 11.61 5.24
CA PHE A 281 -10.91 11.13 6.62
C PHE A 281 -11.64 9.79 6.83
N GLY A 282 -12.71 9.52 6.08
CA GLY A 282 -13.34 8.20 6.02
C GLY A 282 -12.39 7.12 5.52
N ARG A 283 -11.69 7.35 4.39
CA ARG A 283 -10.67 6.44 3.87
C ARG A 283 -9.51 6.28 4.85
N VAL A 284 -9.00 7.37 5.42
CA VAL A 284 -7.92 7.31 6.44
C VAL A 284 -8.34 6.46 7.64
N TYR A 285 -9.59 6.56 8.09
CA TYR A 285 -10.12 5.70 9.15
C TYR A 285 -9.99 4.21 8.77
N GLU A 286 -10.45 3.82 7.58
CA GLU A 286 -10.39 2.44 7.09
C GLU A 286 -8.94 1.93 7.03
N GLU A 287 -8.03 2.74 6.49
CA GLU A 287 -6.61 2.37 6.32
C GLU A 287 -5.85 2.30 7.66
N LEU A 288 -6.12 3.23 8.58
CA LEU A 288 -5.54 3.17 9.93
C LEU A 288 -6.08 1.97 10.71
N GLU A 289 -7.37 1.66 10.56
CA GLU A 289 -7.96 0.47 11.14
C GLU A 289 -7.26 -0.78 10.58
N SER A 290 -6.97 -0.84 9.28
CA SER A 290 -6.20 -1.93 8.65
C SER A 290 -4.76 -2.05 9.18
N ILE A 291 -4.02 -0.94 9.32
CA ILE A 291 -2.66 -0.98 9.88
C ILE A 291 -2.66 -1.38 11.36
N LEU A 292 -3.61 -0.89 12.15
CA LEU A 292 -3.60 -1.09 13.60
C LEU A 292 -3.77 -2.56 13.98
N TYR A 293 -4.63 -3.33 13.29
CA TYR A 293 -4.67 -4.76 13.59
C TYR A 293 -3.54 -5.52 12.90
N ASP A 294 -3.07 -5.15 11.70
CA ASP A 294 -1.87 -5.80 11.13
C ASP A 294 -0.71 -5.70 12.12
N LYS A 295 -0.59 -4.55 12.81
CA LYS A 295 0.36 -4.36 13.90
C LYS A 295 0.06 -5.22 15.13
N ALA A 296 -1.20 -5.39 15.50
CA ALA A 296 -1.62 -6.22 16.63
C ALA A 296 -1.33 -7.72 16.38
N PHE A 297 -1.47 -8.18 15.14
CA PHE A 297 -1.18 -9.56 14.72
C PHE A 297 0.30 -9.78 14.33
N GLY A 298 1.10 -8.72 14.25
CA GLY A 298 2.54 -8.80 14.00
C GLY A 298 2.95 -8.81 12.52
N PHE A 299 2.04 -8.49 11.60
CA PHE A 299 2.26 -8.46 10.14
C PHE A 299 2.98 -7.18 9.70
N SER A 300 4.22 -6.99 10.16
CA SER A 300 5.00 -5.77 9.95
C SER A 300 5.32 -5.50 8.47
N GLU A 301 5.54 -6.55 7.69
CA GLU A 301 5.76 -6.50 6.25
C GLU A 301 4.54 -5.98 5.48
N ILE A 302 3.33 -6.31 5.96
CA ILE A 302 2.08 -5.84 5.36
C ILE A 302 1.87 -4.36 5.67
N ILE A 303 2.15 -3.92 6.90
CA ILE A 303 2.08 -2.49 7.25
C ILE A 303 2.96 -1.66 6.31
N LYS A 304 4.20 -2.11 6.06
CA LYS A 304 5.12 -1.39 5.19
C LYS A 304 4.64 -1.34 3.74
N SER A 305 4.08 -2.42 3.22
CA SER A 305 3.56 -2.45 1.85
C SER A 305 2.36 -1.50 1.68
N LYS A 306 1.51 -1.37 2.71
CA LYS A 306 0.36 -0.44 2.77
C LYS A 306 0.72 1.04 2.91
N VAL A 307 1.96 1.40 3.26
CA VAL A 307 2.39 2.82 3.30
C VAL A 307 2.21 3.50 1.96
N LYS A 308 2.50 2.80 0.85
CA LYS A 308 2.41 3.38 -0.50
C LYS A 308 1.02 3.95 -0.78
N PRO A 309 -0.08 3.16 -0.80
CA PRO A 309 -1.40 3.69 -1.11
C PRO A 309 -1.84 4.80 -0.15
N ILE A 310 -1.45 4.74 1.13
CA ILE A 310 -1.78 5.77 2.13
C ILE A 310 -1.05 7.09 1.84
N PHE A 311 0.24 7.04 1.49
CA PHE A 311 0.99 8.25 1.17
C PHE A 311 0.50 8.89 -0.13
N GLU A 312 0.09 8.08 -1.10
CA GLU A 312 -0.51 8.56 -2.35
C GLU A 312 -1.90 9.21 -2.10
N LEU A 313 -2.70 8.63 -1.20
CA LEU A 313 -3.96 9.22 -0.72
C LEU A 313 -3.71 10.58 -0.05
N PHE A 314 -2.73 10.65 0.85
CA PHE A 314 -2.34 11.86 1.57
C PHE A 314 -1.87 12.96 0.62
N ALA A 315 -1.03 12.60 -0.36
CA ALA A 315 -0.51 13.54 -1.35
C ALA A 315 -1.64 14.11 -2.22
N THR A 316 -2.60 13.27 -2.61
CA THR A 316 -3.76 13.75 -3.38
C THR A 316 -4.60 14.72 -2.57
N PHE A 317 -4.86 14.42 -1.30
CA PHE A 317 -5.62 15.32 -0.45
C PHE A 317 -4.90 16.66 -0.23
N HIS A 318 -3.61 16.62 0.11
CA HIS A 318 -2.77 17.81 0.24
C HIS A 318 -2.84 18.71 -1.00
N TYR A 319 -2.63 18.11 -2.17
CA TYR A 319 -2.70 18.83 -3.42
C TYR A 319 -4.10 19.40 -3.68
N SER A 320 -5.14 18.62 -3.40
CA SER A 320 -6.52 19.08 -3.59
C SER A 320 -6.87 20.26 -2.69
N LEU A 321 -6.37 20.26 -1.44
CA LEU A 321 -6.49 21.38 -0.52
C LEU A 321 -5.82 22.65 -1.06
N LYS A 322 -4.64 22.54 -1.69
CA LYS A 322 -3.94 23.67 -2.33
C LYS A 322 -4.69 24.24 -3.53
N GLN A 323 -5.32 23.38 -4.34
CA GLN A 323 -6.08 23.82 -5.51
C GLN A 323 -7.38 24.55 -5.12
N GLY A 324 -7.99 24.16 -4.01
CA GLY A 324 -9.25 24.74 -3.51
C GLY A 324 -10.49 24.18 -4.21
N GLU A 325 -11.65 24.43 -3.59
CA GLU A 325 -12.95 23.99 -4.13
C GLU A 325 -13.27 24.65 -5.48
N GLY A 326 -13.86 23.88 -6.40
CA GLY A 326 -14.23 24.34 -7.75
C GLY A 326 -13.06 24.47 -8.72
N SER A 327 -11.87 23.95 -8.36
CA SER A 327 -10.73 23.89 -9.28
C SER A 327 -11.00 22.93 -10.43
N LEU A 328 -10.80 23.41 -11.66
CA LEU A 328 -10.88 22.60 -12.88
C LEU A 328 -9.89 21.42 -12.86
N ILE A 329 -8.81 21.53 -12.08
CA ILE A 329 -7.86 20.43 -11.89
C ILE A 329 -8.51 19.25 -11.15
N LEU A 330 -9.36 19.52 -10.15
CA LEU A 330 -10.08 18.46 -9.45
C LEU A 330 -11.09 17.79 -10.38
N ASP A 331 -11.77 18.56 -11.23
CA ASP A 331 -12.65 18.01 -12.26
C ASP A 331 -11.87 17.07 -13.20
N LEU A 332 -10.67 17.46 -13.63
CA LEU A 332 -9.81 16.61 -14.47
C LEU A 332 -9.42 15.30 -13.77
N MET A 333 -9.10 15.36 -12.48
CA MET A 333 -8.84 14.16 -11.67
C MET A 333 -10.07 13.25 -11.61
N GLN A 334 -11.25 13.84 -11.50
CA GLN A 334 -12.50 13.07 -11.51
C GLN A 334 -12.72 12.36 -12.85
N TYR A 335 -12.63 13.11 -13.95
CA TYR A 335 -12.78 12.53 -15.28
C TYR A 335 -11.73 11.46 -15.59
N TYR A 336 -10.49 11.62 -15.12
CA TYR A 336 -9.47 10.59 -15.27
C TYR A 336 -9.93 9.26 -14.64
N THR A 337 -10.45 9.28 -13.41
CA THR A 337 -10.94 8.07 -12.76
C THR A 337 -12.13 7.48 -13.51
N ILE A 338 -13.11 8.30 -13.88
CA ILE A 338 -14.34 7.86 -14.58
C ILE A 338 -13.99 7.22 -15.92
N ILE A 339 -13.14 7.85 -16.73
CA ILE A 339 -12.72 7.34 -18.04
C ILE A 339 -12.00 6.00 -17.89
N ASN A 340 -11.07 5.89 -16.93
CA ASN A 340 -10.37 4.62 -16.70
C ASN A 340 -11.31 3.53 -16.18
N TYR A 341 -12.30 3.87 -15.35
CA TYR A 341 -13.32 2.93 -14.90
C TYR A 341 -14.18 2.41 -16.05
N LEU A 342 -14.74 3.30 -16.88
CA LEU A 342 -15.56 2.93 -18.04
C LEU A 342 -14.77 2.08 -19.04
N LYS A 343 -13.49 2.42 -19.26
CA LYS A 343 -12.57 1.63 -20.09
C LYS A 343 -12.41 0.21 -19.57
N VAL A 344 -12.24 0.03 -18.25
CA VAL A 344 -12.14 -1.30 -17.63
C VAL A 344 -13.46 -2.08 -17.75
N LYS A 345 -14.61 -1.40 -17.70
CA LYS A 345 -15.93 -2.00 -17.94
C LYS A 345 -16.23 -2.29 -19.42
N ASN A 346 -15.36 -1.90 -20.34
CA ASN A 346 -15.64 -1.88 -21.79
C ASN A 346 -16.92 -1.08 -22.13
N GLU A 347 -17.19 -0.01 -21.38
CA GLU A 347 -18.31 0.90 -21.60
C GLU A 347 -17.86 2.12 -22.42
N PRO A 348 -18.77 2.75 -23.21
CA PRO A 348 -18.48 4.00 -23.91
C PRO A 348 -18.06 5.10 -22.93
N PHE A 349 -17.05 5.88 -23.31
CA PHE A 349 -16.50 6.96 -22.47
C PHE A 349 -16.18 8.24 -23.25
N GLU A 350 -16.60 8.31 -24.52
CA GLU A 350 -16.31 9.42 -25.44
C GLU A 350 -16.90 10.74 -24.94
N ASP A 351 -18.07 10.71 -24.31
CA ASP A 351 -18.72 11.89 -23.75
C ASP A 351 -17.91 12.47 -22.58
N GLU A 352 -17.46 11.60 -21.67
CA GLU A 352 -16.62 11.95 -20.52
C GLU A 352 -15.26 12.46 -20.98
N LEU A 353 -14.66 11.82 -21.98
CA LEU A 353 -13.42 12.23 -22.60
C LEU A 353 -13.54 13.63 -23.23
N ASN A 354 -14.61 13.90 -23.97
CA ASN A 354 -14.84 15.20 -24.58
C ASN A 354 -15.03 16.30 -23.52
N LYS A 355 -15.83 16.05 -22.48
CA LYS A 355 -16.00 16.99 -21.35
C LYS A 355 -14.66 17.29 -20.67
N SER A 356 -13.89 16.23 -20.38
CA SER A 356 -12.57 16.32 -19.77
C SER A 356 -11.59 17.14 -20.63
N TYR A 357 -11.58 16.92 -21.94
CA TYR A 357 -10.74 17.67 -22.89
C TYR A 357 -11.07 19.17 -22.93
N GLU A 358 -12.36 19.55 -22.89
CA GLU A 358 -12.76 20.96 -22.82
C GLU A 358 -12.27 21.63 -21.54
N ILE A 359 -12.35 20.93 -20.41
CA ILE A 359 -11.81 21.40 -19.12
C ILE A 359 -10.29 21.55 -19.20
N TYR A 360 -9.59 20.58 -19.79
CA TYR A 360 -8.14 20.62 -19.94
C TYR A 360 -7.68 21.83 -20.76
N LYS A 361 -8.32 22.09 -21.91
CA LYS A 361 -8.03 23.28 -22.73
C LYS A 361 -8.24 24.57 -21.94
N LYS A 362 -9.33 24.65 -21.18
CA LYS A 362 -9.65 25.82 -20.36
C LYS A 362 -8.62 26.05 -19.25
N GLN A 363 -8.19 24.98 -18.59
CA GLN A 363 -7.25 25.04 -17.47
C GLN A 363 -5.83 25.41 -17.91
N PHE A 364 -5.33 24.82 -18.99
CA PHE A 364 -3.93 24.96 -19.41
C PHE A 364 -3.71 25.88 -20.61
N ASN A 365 -4.78 26.44 -21.19
CA ASN A 365 -4.73 27.20 -22.44
C ASN A 365 -3.94 26.46 -23.54
N SER A 366 -4.19 25.15 -23.65
CA SER A 366 -3.40 24.23 -24.45
C SER A 366 -4.00 24.04 -25.85
N GLU A 367 -3.11 23.94 -26.86
CA GLU A 367 -3.47 23.68 -28.26
C GLU A 367 -3.29 22.22 -28.69
N ILE A 368 -3.06 21.29 -27.74
CA ILE A 368 -2.99 19.86 -28.09
C ILE A 368 -4.30 19.38 -28.70
N THR A 369 -4.22 18.41 -29.62
CA THR A 369 -5.40 17.80 -30.24
C THR A 369 -6.10 16.84 -29.26
N LEU A 370 -7.37 16.53 -29.53
CA LEU A 370 -8.12 15.51 -28.77
C LEU A 370 -7.37 14.18 -28.77
N ASP A 371 -6.85 13.72 -29.91
CA ASP A 371 -6.09 12.46 -29.98
C ASP A 371 -4.87 12.45 -29.04
N LYS A 372 -4.11 13.56 -28.99
CA LYS A 372 -2.97 13.70 -28.07
C LYS A 372 -3.41 13.72 -26.62
N TYR A 373 -4.57 14.33 -26.33
CA TYR A 373 -5.15 14.32 -25.00
C TYR A 373 -5.65 12.93 -24.59
N THR A 374 -6.31 12.20 -25.49
CA THR A 374 -6.74 10.81 -25.29
C THR A 374 -5.54 9.95 -24.95
N ASP A 375 -4.45 10.08 -25.69
CA ASP A 375 -3.19 9.39 -25.38
C ASP A 375 -2.66 9.79 -24.00
N LEU A 376 -2.72 11.08 -23.64
CA LEU A 376 -2.28 11.57 -22.34
C LEU A 376 -3.08 10.95 -21.19
N ILE A 377 -4.42 11.02 -21.24
CA ILE A 377 -5.30 10.62 -20.14
C ILE A 377 -5.47 9.11 -20.01
N THR A 378 -5.30 8.36 -21.11
CA THR A 378 -5.49 6.89 -21.11
C THR A 378 -4.19 6.10 -20.96
N LYS A 379 -3.02 6.72 -21.19
CA LYS A 379 -1.71 6.08 -21.08
C LYS A 379 -0.87 6.58 -19.91
N ASN A 380 -1.02 7.84 -19.48
CA ASN A 380 -0.21 8.41 -18.41
C ASN A 380 -0.94 8.43 -17.07
N PHE A 381 -0.14 8.36 -16.00
CA PHE A 381 -0.63 8.50 -14.63
C PHE A 381 -1.08 9.94 -14.37
N MET A 382 -2.11 10.12 -13.54
CA MET A 382 -2.71 11.43 -13.23
C MET A 382 -1.71 12.60 -12.97
N PRO A 383 -0.63 12.44 -12.18
CA PRO A 383 0.35 13.48 -11.91
C PRO A 383 1.04 14.02 -13.17
N VAL A 384 1.15 13.23 -14.24
CA VAL A 384 1.83 13.63 -15.48
C VAL A 384 1.15 14.80 -16.17
N TYR A 385 -0.19 14.81 -16.18
CA TYR A 385 -0.92 15.95 -16.74
C TYR A 385 -1.04 17.11 -15.73
N LEU A 386 -0.73 16.87 -14.45
CA LEU A 386 -0.64 17.90 -13.41
C LEU A 386 0.75 18.56 -13.33
N GLY A 387 1.70 18.14 -14.19
CA GLY A 387 3.04 18.72 -14.27
C GLY A 387 4.11 17.98 -13.47
N TYR A 388 3.80 16.82 -12.90
CA TYR A 388 4.76 15.95 -12.23
C TYR A 388 5.31 14.89 -13.18
N GLU A 389 6.52 14.39 -12.96
CA GLU A 389 7.04 13.27 -13.76
C GLU A 389 6.32 11.96 -13.44
N ASP A 390 5.94 11.76 -12.18
CA ASP A 390 5.25 10.57 -11.67
C ASP A 390 4.58 10.86 -10.30
N ILE A 391 3.91 9.84 -9.71
CA ILE A 391 3.33 9.93 -8.37
C ILE A 391 4.39 10.14 -7.29
N LYS A 392 5.61 9.64 -7.51
CA LYS A 392 6.65 9.77 -6.50
C LYS A 392 7.02 11.24 -6.31
N GLY A 393 7.14 12.00 -7.38
CA GLY A 393 7.32 13.45 -7.31
C GLY A 393 6.20 14.14 -6.52
N PHE A 394 4.96 13.69 -6.73
CA PHE A 394 3.78 14.20 -6.04
C PHE A 394 3.80 13.92 -4.53
N VAL A 395 4.14 12.70 -4.12
CA VAL A 395 4.31 12.32 -2.70
C VAL A 395 5.49 13.06 -2.06
N PHE A 396 6.58 13.23 -2.80
CA PHE A 396 7.78 13.91 -2.30
C PHE A 396 7.52 15.39 -2.05
N GLU A 397 6.75 16.08 -2.91
CA GLU A 397 6.33 17.46 -2.67
C GLU A 397 5.52 17.58 -1.37
N MET A 398 4.54 16.70 -1.15
CA MET A 398 3.78 16.69 0.11
C MET A 398 4.70 16.53 1.32
N ILE A 399 5.64 15.58 1.27
CA ILE A 399 6.59 15.38 2.37
C ILE A 399 7.43 16.64 2.60
N ASP A 400 7.90 17.28 1.53
CA ASP A 400 8.71 18.48 1.62
C ASP A 400 7.96 19.67 2.21
N ASP A 401 6.66 19.77 1.95
CA ASP A 401 5.83 20.87 2.44
C ASP A 401 5.33 20.67 3.86
N LEU A 402 4.99 19.43 4.22
CA LEU A 402 4.31 19.13 5.49
C LEU A 402 5.25 18.70 6.62
N VAL A 403 6.36 18.01 6.29
CA VAL A 403 7.26 17.46 7.32
C VAL A 403 8.32 18.48 7.70
N ILE A 404 8.45 18.76 8.99
CA ILE A 404 9.56 19.57 9.50
C ILE A 404 10.81 18.69 9.53
N ASP A 405 11.91 19.13 8.91
CA ASP A 405 13.12 18.31 8.78
C ASP A 405 13.98 18.32 10.06
N ILE A 406 13.48 17.65 11.10
CA ILE A 406 14.21 17.38 12.33
C ILE A 406 14.82 15.99 12.22
N LEU A 407 16.12 15.84 12.47
CA LEU A 407 16.82 14.54 12.44
C LEU A 407 16.58 13.76 11.13
N HIS A 408 16.59 14.44 9.99
CA HIS A 408 16.42 13.84 8.65
C HIS A 408 15.05 13.17 8.43
N GLN A 409 14.00 13.60 9.15
CA GLN A 409 12.66 13.01 9.06
C GLN A 409 12.07 13.04 7.64
N LYS A 410 12.39 14.07 6.84
CA LYS A 410 11.97 14.12 5.43
C LYS A 410 12.57 12.97 4.63
N ASP A 411 13.88 12.75 4.78
CA ASP A 411 14.60 11.68 4.09
C ASP A 411 14.06 10.32 4.56
N SER A 412 13.75 10.16 5.85
CA SER A 412 13.13 8.93 6.39
C SER A 412 11.74 8.65 5.79
N CYS A 413 10.87 9.66 5.66
CA CYS A 413 9.54 9.48 5.06
C CYS A 413 9.64 9.12 3.56
N LYS A 414 10.54 9.79 2.82
CA LYS A 414 10.77 9.52 1.40
C LYS A 414 11.34 8.12 1.18
N MET A 415 12.29 7.73 2.02
CA MET A 415 12.86 6.37 2.02
C MET A 415 11.79 5.32 2.26
N LEU A 416 10.97 5.49 3.29
CA LEU A 416 9.88 4.56 3.62
C LEU A 416 8.87 4.44 2.46
N TYR A 417 8.53 5.53 1.78
CA TYR A 417 7.67 5.47 0.60
C TYR A 417 8.32 4.61 -0.50
N GLU A 418 9.62 4.79 -0.78
CA GLU A 418 10.30 3.95 -1.76
C GLU A 418 10.46 2.49 -1.33
N GLU A 419 10.66 2.20 -0.03
CA GLU A 419 10.59 0.84 0.52
C GLU A 419 9.23 0.20 0.22
N SER A 420 8.15 0.93 0.52
CA SER A 420 6.78 0.46 0.29
C SER A 420 6.50 0.21 -1.20
N GLN A 421 7.08 1.02 -2.10
CA GLN A 421 6.99 0.77 -3.54
C GLN A 421 7.64 -0.56 -3.94
N CYS A 422 8.77 -0.94 -3.34
CA CYS A 422 9.41 -2.23 -3.56
C CYS A 422 8.56 -3.40 -3.03
N LEU A 423 7.76 -3.21 -1.99
CA LEU A 423 6.90 -4.25 -1.40
C LEU A 423 5.47 -4.26 -1.99
N SER A 424 5.11 -3.27 -2.79
CA SER A 424 3.73 -3.03 -3.26
C SER A 424 3.22 -3.96 -4.37
N HIS A 425 3.89 -5.10 -4.57
CA HIS A 425 3.70 -5.98 -5.71
C HIS A 425 4.00 -7.45 -5.40
N GLY A 426 3.41 -8.36 -6.17
CA GLY A 426 3.67 -9.81 -6.20
C GLY A 426 5.06 -10.19 -6.70
N ASN A 427 6.14 -9.82 -6.01
CA ASN A 427 7.52 -10.01 -6.46
C ASN A 427 8.36 -11.00 -5.65
N GLY A 428 7.78 -11.62 -4.62
CA GLY A 428 8.45 -12.57 -3.74
C GLY A 428 9.37 -11.91 -2.71
N TYR A 429 9.44 -10.57 -2.64
CA TYR A 429 10.38 -9.87 -1.76
C TYR A 429 9.88 -9.73 -0.31
N VAL A 430 8.58 -9.98 -0.06
CA VAL A 430 7.96 -9.81 1.26
C VAL A 430 8.63 -10.67 2.33
N LEU A 431 9.02 -11.91 2.02
CA LEU A 431 9.72 -12.78 2.99
C LEU A 431 11.07 -12.20 3.42
N SER A 432 11.89 -11.78 2.45
CA SER A 432 13.17 -11.11 2.69
C SER A 432 13.04 -9.79 3.44
N SER A 433 11.91 -9.10 3.31
CA SER A 433 11.67 -7.82 4.00
C SER A 433 11.41 -7.98 5.51
N ASN A 434 11.12 -9.21 5.97
CA ASN A 434 11.01 -9.56 7.38
C ASN A 434 12.36 -9.77 8.06
N VAL A 435 13.47 -9.50 7.38
CA VAL A 435 14.79 -9.40 7.98
C VAL A 435 15.53 -8.17 7.45
N GLY A 436 16.65 -7.82 8.08
CA GLY A 436 17.48 -6.69 7.65
C GLY A 436 16.87 -5.32 7.96
N ALA A 437 17.25 -4.31 7.17
CA ALA A 437 16.85 -2.91 7.39
C ALA A 437 15.33 -2.67 7.22
N PHE A 438 14.63 -3.62 6.59
CA PHE A 438 13.20 -3.56 6.28
C PHE A 438 12.27 -4.06 7.41
N LEU A 439 12.76 -4.61 8.52
CA LEU A 439 11.91 -5.27 9.53
C LEU A 439 11.00 -4.34 10.36
N ASP A 440 11.39 -3.09 10.62
CA ASP A 440 10.68 -2.24 11.61
C ASP A 440 9.48 -1.46 11.04
N SER A 441 8.27 -1.87 11.43
CA SER A 441 7.01 -1.18 11.11
C SER A 441 6.69 0.03 12.00
N ASP A 442 7.41 0.25 13.12
CA ASP A 442 7.17 1.43 13.98
C ASP A 442 7.45 2.73 13.20
N SER A 443 8.49 2.73 12.35
CA SER A 443 8.83 3.85 11.47
C SER A 443 7.69 4.19 10.49
N ALA A 444 6.95 3.17 10.03
CA ALA A 444 5.79 3.34 9.15
C ALA A 444 4.64 4.03 9.86
N CYS A 445 4.22 3.50 11.01
CA CYS A 445 3.16 4.08 11.82
C CYS A 445 3.47 5.53 12.22
N LYS A 446 4.72 5.82 12.62
CA LYS A 446 5.18 7.18 12.95
C LYS A 446 5.05 8.15 11.79
N SER A 447 5.51 7.73 10.61
CA SER A 447 5.50 8.59 9.43
C SER A 447 4.06 8.91 8.99
N ILE A 448 3.16 7.92 9.06
CA ILE A 448 1.73 8.11 8.79
C ILE A 448 1.13 9.10 9.79
N ASP A 449 1.38 8.93 11.09
CA ASP A 449 0.82 9.81 12.12
C ASP A 449 1.31 11.27 12.00
N VAL A 450 2.61 11.45 11.71
CA VAL A 450 3.20 12.78 11.48
C VAL A 450 2.56 13.48 10.28
N LEU A 451 2.43 12.78 9.16
CA LEU A 451 1.81 13.35 7.96
C LEU A 451 0.32 13.63 8.17
N LEU A 452 -0.40 12.72 8.84
CA LEU A 452 -1.82 12.91 9.13
C LEU A 452 -2.06 14.11 10.05
N LEU A 453 -1.23 14.30 11.08
CA LEU A 453 -1.29 15.49 11.92
C LEU A 453 -1.05 16.77 11.11
N ALA A 454 -0.05 16.77 10.23
CA ALA A 454 0.26 17.93 9.39
C ALA A 454 -0.91 18.28 8.43
N LEU A 455 -1.51 17.27 7.80
CA LEU A 455 -2.70 17.43 6.96
C LEU A 455 -3.89 17.96 7.75
N PHE A 456 -4.12 17.44 8.96
CA PHE A 456 -5.21 17.91 9.80
C PHE A 456 -5.03 19.38 10.20
N LYS A 457 -3.80 19.80 10.48
CA LYS A 457 -3.46 21.22 10.73
C LYS A 457 -3.72 22.09 9.50
N GLU A 458 -3.29 21.64 8.33
CA GLU A 458 -3.51 22.35 7.06
C GLU A 458 -5.02 22.53 6.78
N TYR A 459 -5.80 21.44 6.90
CA TYR A 459 -7.25 21.49 6.75
C TYR A 459 -7.90 22.43 7.77
N ALA A 460 -7.49 22.38 9.03
CA ALA A 460 -8.01 23.28 10.06
C ALA A 460 -7.75 24.77 9.74
N GLU A 461 -6.60 25.11 9.17
CA GLU A 461 -6.31 26.48 8.74
C GLU A 461 -7.14 26.91 7.53
N ILE A 462 -7.41 26.01 6.58
CA ILE A 462 -8.33 26.26 5.46
C ILE A 462 -9.74 26.53 5.99
N VAL A 463 -10.24 25.66 6.88
CA VAL A 463 -11.56 25.81 7.50
C VAL A 463 -11.70 27.13 8.24
N LYS A 464 -10.64 27.55 8.94
CA LYS A 464 -10.59 28.83 9.65
C LYS A 464 -10.65 30.04 8.73
N LYS A 465 -9.91 30.01 7.61
CA LYS A 465 -9.83 31.10 6.62
C LYS A 465 -11.11 31.24 5.78
N ASN A 466 -11.77 30.14 5.46
CA ASN A 466 -12.97 30.14 4.63
C ASN A 466 -14.24 30.54 5.39
N ASN A 467 -15.29 30.92 4.66
CA ASN A 467 -16.58 31.31 5.23
C ASN A 467 -17.45 30.08 5.59
N LEU A 468 -16.86 29.13 6.33
CA LEU A 468 -17.53 27.90 6.74
C LEU A 468 -18.32 28.06 8.06
N PRO A 469 -19.27 27.14 8.35
CA PRO A 469 -20.08 27.19 9.57
C PRO A 469 -19.24 27.33 10.84
N LYS A 470 -19.64 28.21 11.76
CA LYS A 470 -18.93 28.44 13.04
C LYS A 470 -18.79 27.16 13.87
N LYS A 471 -19.79 26.28 13.80
CA LYS A 471 -19.79 24.99 14.51
C LYS A 471 -18.67 24.09 13.98
N LEU A 472 -18.56 23.94 12.66
CA LEU A 472 -17.47 23.21 12.01
C LEU A 472 -16.10 23.73 12.46
N LYS A 473 -15.89 25.05 12.43
CA LYS A 473 -14.62 25.65 12.89
C LYS A 473 -14.27 25.29 14.34
N TYR A 474 -15.27 25.23 15.21
CA TYR A 474 -15.10 24.86 16.62
C TYR A 474 -14.80 23.36 16.77
N ASP A 475 -15.57 22.50 16.10
CA ASP A 475 -15.43 21.04 16.20
C ASP A 475 -14.08 20.58 15.63
N ILE A 476 -13.67 21.10 14.46
CA ILE A 476 -12.34 20.84 13.87
C ILE A 476 -11.22 21.26 14.82
N LYS A 477 -11.30 22.46 15.41
CA LYS A 477 -10.28 22.95 16.34
C LYS A 477 -10.21 22.08 17.61
N SER A 478 -11.36 21.67 18.13
CA SER A 478 -11.46 20.81 19.31
C SER A 478 -10.82 19.46 19.06
N LEU A 479 -11.16 18.83 17.94
CA LEU A 479 -10.63 17.52 17.52
C LEU A 479 -9.13 17.57 17.26
N LEU A 480 -8.64 18.58 16.55
CA LEU A 480 -7.21 18.77 16.32
C LEU A 480 -6.43 18.85 17.65
N LYS A 481 -6.94 19.61 18.63
CA LYS A 481 -6.31 19.70 19.94
C LYS A 481 -6.26 18.35 20.66
N LYS A 482 -7.35 17.57 20.60
CA LYS A 482 -7.36 16.21 21.18
C LYS A 482 -6.34 15.31 20.48
N TYR A 483 -6.25 15.40 19.15
CA TYR A 483 -5.31 14.63 18.36
C TYR A 483 -3.85 14.99 18.70
N GLU A 484 -3.51 16.28 18.82
CA GLU A 484 -2.17 16.73 19.21
C GLU A 484 -1.72 16.18 20.58
N ILE A 485 -2.66 16.07 21.53
CA ILE A 485 -2.38 15.49 22.86
C ILE A 485 -2.04 14.00 22.73
N ILE A 486 -2.81 13.26 21.93
CA ILE A 486 -2.56 11.83 21.70
C ILE A 486 -1.22 11.62 21.00
N HIS A 487 -0.96 12.36 19.92
CA HIS A 487 0.31 12.32 19.19
C HIS A 487 1.51 12.58 20.12
N THR A 488 1.41 13.60 20.98
CA THR A 488 2.47 13.92 21.96
C THR A 488 2.65 12.80 22.99
N THR A 489 1.56 12.16 23.41
CA THR A 489 1.58 11.04 24.37
C THR A 489 2.26 9.82 23.76
N ILE A 490 1.93 9.47 22.51
CA ILE A 490 2.55 8.39 21.74
C ILE A 490 4.07 8.63 21.63
N LEU A 491 4.48 9.84 21.20
CA LEU A 491 5.89 10.20 21.12
C LEU A 491 6.61 10.11 22.47
N TYR A 492 5.97 10.53 23.57
CA TYR A 492 6.55 10.50 24.91
C TYR A 492 6.74 9.07 25.43
N GLU A 493 5.75 8.19 25.28
CA GLU A 493 5.86 6.78 25.68
C GLU A 493 7.00 6.08 24.94
N GLU A 494 7.18 6.38 23.67
CA GLU A 494 8.24 5.75 22.87
C GLU A 494 9.64 6.30 23.13
N LEU A 495 9.77 7.61 23.36
CA LEU A 495 11.08 8.24 23.62
C LEU A 495 11.57 8.02 25.05
N THR A 496 10.67 7.77 25.99
CA THR A 496 10.99 7.80 27.43
C THR A 496 10.78 6.46 28.13
N LEU A 497 9.71 5.72 27.83
CA LEU A 497 9.38 4.46 28.51
C LEU A 497 10.00 3.24 27.83
N LYS A 498 9.89 3.09 26.50
CA LYS A 498 10.49 1.95 25.76
C LYS A 498 12.01 1.78 26.01
N PRO A 499 12.84 2.85 25.98
CA PRO A 499 14.28 2.72 26.27
C PRO A 499 14.59 2.41 27.74
N LEU A 500 13.73 2.84 28.67
CA LEU A 500 13.87 2.53 30.09
C LEU A 500 13.51 1.08 30.37
N ILE A 501 12.43 0.58 29.79
CA ILE A 501 11.97 -0.81 29.91
C ILE A 501 13.00 -1.75 29.28
N LYS A 502 13.53 -1.42 28.08
CA LYS A 502 14.61 -2.19 27.42
C LYS A 502 15.94 -2.18 28.20
N LYS A 503 16.15 -1.20 29.10
CA LYS A 503 17.27 -1.17 30.05
C LYS A 503 16.99 -1.94 31.35
N LEU A 504 15.74 -2.25 31.64
CA LEU A 504 15.30 -2.89 32.87
C LEU A 504 15.00 -4.39 32.73
N GLY A 505 15.00 -4.94 31.52
CA GLY A 505 14.91 -6.38 31.24
C GLY A 505 14.05 -6.69 30.04
#